data_AF-A0A0L7LKI3-F1
#
_entry.id   AF-A0A0L7LKI3-F1
#
_cell.length_a   1.000
_cell.length_b   1.000
_cell.length_c   1.000
_cell.angle_alpha   90.00
_cell.angle_beta   90.00
_cell.angle_gamma   90.00
#
_symmetry.space_group_name_H-M   'P 1'
#
loop_
_entity.id
_entity.type
_entity.pdbx_description
1 polymer ?
#
loop_
_entity_poly.entity_id
_entity_poly.type
_entity_poly.pdbx_seq_one_letter_code
_entity_poly.pdbx_strand_id
1 'polypeptide(L)'
;MVQVWYMDEETNDQRLEHHRNPPEYLFLEDLHKKTGVEYFKLNVDTYTTDGVLDKLKQKRGYTYEDEMVCSEKCLPNYEEKIKSFFTEHLHTDEEIRY
;
A
#
# COMPACT_ATOMS: atom_id res chain seq x y z
N MET A 1 13.98 -1.08 -3.36
CA MET A 1 13.52 -2.36 -2.76
C MET A 1 12.50 -2.00 -1.71
N VAL A 2 11.42 -2.76 -1.53
CA VAL A 2 10.40 -2.42 -0.51
C VAL A 2 11.01 -2.51 0.88
N GLN A 3 10.74 -1.51 1.72
CA GLN A 3 11.15 -1.47 3.12
C GLN A 3 9.91 -1.55 3.99
N VAL A 4 10.02 -2.29 5.10
CA VAL A 4 8.97 -2.44 6.12
C VAL A 4 9.67 -2.28 7.46
N TRP A 5 9.08 -1.50 8.37
CA TRP A 5 9.67 -1.24 9.68
C TRP A 5 8.60 -1.07 10.76
N TYR A 6 9.01 -1.21 12.01
CA TYR A 6 8.20 -0.81 13.15
C TYR A 6 8.30 0.69 13.39
N MET A 7 7.16 1.29 13.74
CA MET A 7 7.07 2.72 14.04
C MET A 7 7.44 3.03 15.50
N ASP A 8 7.91 4.25 15.75
CA ASP A 8 7.99 4.86 17.07
C ASP A 8 6.59 5.18 17.64
N GLU A 9 6.54 5.79 18.83
CA GLU A 9 5.30 6.19 19.50
C GLU A 9 5.05 7.71 19.40
N GLU A 10 5.77 8.43 18.53
CA GLU A 10 5.62 9.87 18.39
C GLU A 10 4.32 10.21 17.64
N THR A 11 3.59 11.22 18.13
CA THR A 11 2.32 11.66 17.51
C THR A 11 2.47 12.99 16.77
N ASN A 12 3.66 13.26 16.22
CA ASN A 12 3.95 14.47 15.46
C ASN A 12 3.43 14.32 14.01
N ASP A 13 4.12 14.88 13.03
CA ASP A 13 3.68 14.78 11.64
C ASP A 13 3.74 13.33 11.15
N GLN A 14 2.57 12.69 11.09
CA GLN A 14 2.33 11.32 10.65
C GLN A 14 2.90 10.96 9.26
N ARG A 15 3.35 11.95 8.48
CA ARG A 15 3.99 11.75 7.16
C ARG A 15 5.49 11.50 7.26
N LEU A 16 6.09 11.71 8.43
CA LEU A 16 7.49 11.39 8.68
C LEU A 16 7.71 9.86 8.69
N GLU A 17 8.96 9.43 8.62
CA GLU A 17 9.28 8.00 8.56
C GLU A 17 8.92 7.24 9.85
N HIS A 18 8.89 7.93 11.00
CA HIS A 18 8.59 7.35 12.31
C HIS A 18 9.42 6.11 12.65
N HIS A 19 10.70 6.09 12.31
CA HIS A 19 11.58 4.98 12.68
C HIS A 19 11.79 4.93 14.20
N ARG A 20 11.70 3.73 14.78
CA ARG A 20 12.26 3.46 16.11
C ARG A 20 13.75 3.83 16.17
N ASN A 21 14.26 4.08 17.37
CA ASN A 21 15.68 4.31 17.61
C ASN A 21 16.24 3.24 18.57
N PRO A 22 17.00 2.24 18.07
CA PRO A 22 17.46 2.08 16.69
C PRO A 22 16.36 1.61 15.70
N PRO A 23 16.54 1.81 14.37
CA PRO A 23 15.59 1.34 13.37
C PRO A 23 15.39 -0.17 13.43
N GLU A 24 14.13 -0.61 13.32
CA GLU A 24 13.74 -2.01 13.38
C GLU A 24 12.98 -2.40 12.12
N TYR A 25 13.67 -3.04 11.17
CA TYR A 25 13.12 -3.47 9.89
C TYR A 25 12.53 -4.89 9.94
N LEU A 26 11.59 -5.15 9.03
CA LEU A 26 10.97 -6.46 8.82
C LEU A 26 11.22 -6.95 7.39
N PHE A 27 11.43 -8.25 7.23
CA PHE A 27 11.39 -8.89 5.91
C PHE A 27 9.94 -9.07 5.45
N LEU A 28 9.71 -9.07 4.13
CA LEU A 28 8.39 -9.31 3.55
C LEU A 28 7.78 -10.65 3.97
N GLU A 29 8.62 -11.67 4.19
CA GLU A 29 8.16 -12.98 4.67
C GLU A 29 7.61 -12.89 6.11
N ASP A 30 8.25 -12.11 6.98
CA ASP A 30 7.78 -11.90 8.35
C ASP A 30 6.51 -11.07 8.39
N LEU A 31 6.40 -10.05 7.53
CA LEU A 31 5.16 -9.29 7.34
C LEU A 31 4.02 -10.23 6.94
N HIS A 32 4.21 -11.03 5.90
CA HIS A 32 3.19 -11.97 5.42
C HIS A 32 2.76 -12.96 6.51
N LYS A 33 3.71 -13.57 7.23
CA LYS A 33 3.39 -14.50 8.34
C LYS A 33 2.58 -13.84 9.46
N LYS A 34 2.81 -12.55 9.73
CA LYS A 34 2.15 -11.81 10.82
C LYS A 34 0.79 -11.24 10.42
N THR A 35 0.62 -10.79 9.19
CA THR A 35 -0.54 -9.97 8.77
C THR A 35 -1.31 -10.53 7.59
N GLY A 36 -0.73 -11.46 6.81
CA GLY A 36 -1.28 -11.94 5.55
C GLY A 36 -1.00 -11.02 4.35
N VAL A 37 -0.33 -9.86 4.53
CA VAL A 37 0.00 -8.94 3.43
C VAL A 37 0.90 -9.64 2.40
N GLU A 38 0.54 -9.52 1.12
CA GLU A 38 1.30 -10.05 -0.02
C GLU A 38 1.94 -8.90 -0.82
N TYR A 39 3.13 -9.14 -1.38
CA TYR A 39 3.84 -8.18 -2.24
C TYR A 39 4.22 -8.83 -3.57
N PHE A 40 4.01 -8.10 -4.66
CA PHE A 40 4.41 -8.48 -6.01
C PHE A 40 5.19 -7.34 -6.66
N LYS A 41 6.30 -7.67 -7.30
CA LYS A 41 7.07 -6.69 -8.06
C LYS A 41 6.48 -6.55 -9.46
N LEU A 42 6.04 -5.34 -9.79
CA LEU A 42 5.65 -4.95 -11.15
C LEU A 42 6.69 -4.01 -11.75
N ASN A 43 6.73 -3.95 -13.07
CA ASN A 43 7.46 -2.91 -13.79
C ASN A 43 6.47 -1.83 -14.26
N VAL A 44 6.49 -0.66 -13.61
CA VAL A 44 5.55 0.43 -13.88
C VAL A 44 5.66 0.97 -15.31
N ASP A 45 6.82 0.81 -15.96
CA ASP A 45 6.98 1.26 -17.36
C ASP A 45 6.35 0.27 -18.36
N THR A 46 6.16 -1.00 -17.97
CA THR A 46 5.73 -2.07 -18.90
C THR A 46 4.55 -2.90 -18.42
N TYR A 47 3.93 -2.59 -17.27
CA TYR A 47 2.91 -3.44 -16.65
C TYR A 47 1.69 -3.73 -17.53
N THR A 48 1.40 -2.85 -18.49
CA THR A 48 0.32 -2.99 -19.49
C THR A 48 0.68 -3.91 -20.67
N THR A 49 1.95 -4.27 -20.84
CA THR A 49 2.46 -4.99 -22.02
C THR A 49 3.28 -6.24 -21.67
N ASP A 50 3.88 -6.30 -20.49
CA ASP A 50 4.70 -7.44 -20.05
C ASP A 50 3.87 -8.65 -19.57
N GLY A 51 2.56 -8.44 -19.38
CA GLY A 51 1.60 -9.48 -19.00
C GLY A 51 1.78 -10.03 -17.58
N VAL A 52 2.60 -9.41 -16.74
CA VAL A 52 2.81 -9.83 -15.35
C VAL A 52 1.57 -9.53 -14.51
N LEU A 53 1.04 -8.30 -14.62
CA LEU A 53 -0.16 -7.89 -13.91
C LEU A 53 -1.39 -8.73 -14.32
N ASP A 54 -1.58 -8.97 -15.62
CA ASP A 54 -2.71 -9.75 -16.14
C ASP A 54 -2.74 -11.18 -15.58
N LYS A 55 -1.58 -11.85 -15.53
CA LYS A 55 -1.47 -13.19 -14.95
C LYS A 55 -1.80 -13.21 -13.46
N LEU A 56 -1.38 -12.17 -12.74
CA LEU A 56 -1.69 -12.03 -11.31
C LEU A 56 -3.20 -11.83 -11.09
N LYS A 57 -3.81 -10.90 -11.83
CA LYS A 57 -5.26 -10.64 -11.80
C LYS A 57 -6.05 -11.90 -12.11
N GLN A 58 -5.68 -12.63 -13.16
CA GLN A 58 -6.33 -13.90 -13.54
C GLN A 58 -6.21 -14.94 -12.43
N LYS A 59 -5.02 -15.12 -11.85
CA LYS A 59 -4.78 -16.10 -10.79
C LYS A 59 -5.57 -15.80 -9.52
N ARG A 60 -5.72 -14.53 -9.16
CA ARG A 60 -6.42 -14.07 -7.95
C ARG A 60 -7.90 -13.77 -8.14
N GLY A 61 -8.37 -13.76 -9.40
CA GLY A 61 -9.77 -13.41 -9.72
C GLY A 61 -10.07 -11.92 -9.61
N TYR A 62 -9.09 -11.04 -9.79
CA TYR A 62 -9.30 -9.59 -9.79
C TYR A 62 -9.92 -9.15 -11.13
N THR A 63 -11.23 -8.96 -11.13
CA THR A 63 -12.02 -8.65 -12.34
C THR A 63 -12.38 -7.18 -12.49
N TYR A 64 -12.02 -6.34 -11.53
CA TYR A 64 -12.33 -4.91 -11.52
C TYR A 64 -11.11 -4.10 -11.10
N GLU A 65 -10.90 -2.96 -11.75
CA GLU A 65 -9.87 -1.98 -11.42
C GLU A 65 -10.33 -0.59 -11.85
N ASP A 66 -9.81 0.42 -11.17
CA ASP A 66 -9.91 1.83 -11.54
C ASP A 66 -8.56 2.52 -11.28
N GLU A 67 -8.46 3.78 -11.67
CA GLU A 67 -7.28 4.60 -11.41
C GLU A 67 -7.70 5.86 -10.67
N MET A 68 -6.96 6.22 -9.62
CA MET A 68 -7.15 7.47 -8.90
C MET A 68 -5.82 8.22 -8.72
N VAL A 69 -5.88 9.54 -8.89
CA VAL A 69 -4.73 10.43 -8.62
C VAL A 69 -4.95 11.12 -7.28
N CYS A 70 -4.22 10.67 -6.25
CA CYS A 70 -4.29 11.23 -4.90
C CYS A 70 -3.51 12.56 -4.81
N SER A 71 -4.16 13.67 -5.19
CA SER A 71 -3.60 15.03 -5.05
C SER A 71 -4.70 16.05 -4.78
N GLU A 72 -4.34 17.18 -4.17
CA GLU A 72 -5.27 18.31 -3.91
C GLU A 72 -6.02 18.76 -5.18
N LYS A 73 -5.36 18.67 -6.34
CA LYS A 73 -5.93 19.09 -7.62
C LYS A 73 -6.90 18.07 -8.22
N CYS A 74 -6.64 16.79 -8.02
CA CYS A 74 -7.35 15.72 -8.73
C CYS A 74 -8.38 14.99 -7.86
N LEU A 75 -8.24 15.02 -6.53
CA LEU A 75 -9.11 14.31 -5.60
C LEU A 75 -10.16 15.25 -5.00
N PRO A 76 -11.46 15.09 -5.32
CA PRO A 76 -12.52 15.85 -4.67
C PRO A 76 -12.53 15.61 -3.16
N ASN A 77 -12.73 16.67 -2.38
CA ASN A 77 -12.69 16.64 -0.91
C ASN A 77 -11.37 16.06 -0.35
N TYR A 78 -10.24 16.37 -1.00
CA TYR A 78 -8.91 15.87 -0.65
C TYR A 78 -8.64 15.85 0.87
N GLU A 79 -8.83 16.98 1.57
CA GLU A 79 -8.54 17.09 3.01
C GLU A 79 -9.36 16.11 3.88
N GLU A 80 -10.62 15.87 3.53
CA GLU A 80 -11.45 14.89 4.24
C GLU A 80 -11.05 13.46 3.88
N LYS A 81 -10.74 13.21 2.60
CA LYS A 81 -10.34 11.91 2.08
C LYS A 81 -9.03 11.42 2.69
N ILE A 82 -8.00 12.25 2.75
CA ILE A 82 -6.70 11.89 3.36
C ILE A 82 -6.87 11.50 4.84
N LYS A 83 -7.72 12.23 5.59
CA LYS A 83 -8.04 11.87 6.98
C LYS A 83 -8.74 10.51 7.07
N SER A 84 -9.68 10.24 6.18
CA SER A 84 -10.37 8.95 6.14
C SER A 84 -9.44 7.78 5.79
N PHE A 85 -8.49 7.98 4.87
CA PHE A 85 -7.50 6.95 4.50
C PHE A 85 -6.54 6.63 5.64
N PHE A 86 -6.16 7.62 6.45
CA PHE A 86 -5.21 7.43 7.54
C PHE A 86 -5.85 6.94 8.85
N THR A 87 -7.14 7.18 9.05
CA THR A 87 -7.85 6.69 10.24
C THR A 87 -7.83 5.16 10.22
N GLU A 88 -7.49 4.49 11.32
CA GLU A 88 -7.48 3.03 11.40
C GLU A 88 -8.86 2.46 11.01
N HIS A 89 -8.87 1.56 10.02
CA HIS A 89 -10.09 0.92 9.54
C HIS A 89 -9.77 -0.44 8.89
N LEU A 90 -10.83 -1.19 8.57
CA LEU A 90 -10.76 -2.47 7.88
C LEU A 90 -11.84 -2.55 6.81
N HIS A 91 -11.60 -3.41 5.82
CA HIS A 91 -12.55 -3.78 4.79
C HIS A 91 -12.97 -5.24 4.96
N THR A 92 -14.17 -5.57 4.48
CA THR A 92 -14.65 -6.96 4.38
C THR A 92 -13.95 -7.75 3.28
N ASP A 93 -13.40 -7.03 2.31
CA ASP A 93 -12.75 -7.53 1.10
C ASP A 93 -11.28 -7.10 1.07
N GLU A 94 -10.49 -7.68 0.16
CA GLU A 94 -9.06 -7.36 0.03
C GLU A 94 -8.84 -5.89 -0.42
N GLU A 95 -7.91 -5.20 0.22
CA GLU A 95 -7.39 -3.91 -0.24
C GLU A 95 -6.17 -4.14 -1.15
N ILE A 96 -6.36 -3.93 -2.45
CA ILE A 96 -5.31 -4.13 -3.47
C ILE A 96 -4.96 -2.78 -4.10
N ARG A 97 -3.66 -2.46 -4.20
CA ARG A 97 -3.12 -1.23 -4.79
C ARG A 97 -1.86 -1.56 -5.60
N TYR A 98 -1.69 -0.93 -6.76
CA TYR A 98 -0.48 -1.05 -7.58
C TYR A 98 -0.14 0.27 -8.27
#